data_AF-A0A7H8S879-F1
#
_entry.id   AF-A0A7H8S879-F1
#
_cell.length_a   1.000
_cell.length_b   1.000
_cell.length_c   1.000
_cell.angle_alpha   90.00
_cell.angle_beta   90.00
_cell.angle_gamma   90.00
#
_symmetry.space_group_name_H-M   'P 1'
#
loop_
_entity.id
_entity.type
_entity.pdbx_description
1 polymer ?
#
loop_
_entity_poly.entity_id
_entity_poly.type
_entity_poly.pdbx_seq_one_letter_code
_entity_poly.pdbx_strand_id
1 'polypeptide(L)'
;MNAKSKLSAKSRRFIEDLRVYLFSSGKYADEIDEIVEELEVHLLEAETNGKSIGKVVGRSPQEYMEQLSDEMPVDYKSWIKYIVIIILGAFSFTIANDLMEGTLSYSLLELIGHVVIGGIFIAGTFTAFKYIAANQLSKRKEIGVLSALAFVPLALFFGLIYLNRAVETPVIHFDTMGTVLTAVITGVFLFGVSWWAKTWVVPIILALLILPEPLLGMTAMDQKTMLVLSAFISFGGVGIYLLIVSKMDKAS
;
A
#
# COMPACT_ATOMS: atom_id res chain seq x y z
N MET A 1 8.88 -12.14 29.59
CA MET A 1 7.44 -11.76 29.63
C MET A 1 7.29 -10.49 28.82
N ASN A 2 6.52 -10.53 27.73
CA ASN A 2 6.44 -9.43 26.75
C ASN A 2 5.76 -8.19 27.39
N ALA A 3 6.46 -7.06 27.52
CA ALA A 3 5.98 -5.85 28.22
C ALA A 3 4.64 -5.34 27.65
N LYS A 4 4.44 -5.54 26.35
CA LYS A 4 3.22 -5.21 25.60
C LYS A 4 1.93 -5.71 26.25
N SER A 5 1.92 -6.90 26.87
CA SER A 5 0.71 -7.49 27.46
C SER A 5 0.28 -6.84 28.79
N LYS A 6 1.15 -6.06 29.44
CA LYS A 6 0.90 -5.43 30.74
C LYS A 6 0.47 -3.97 30.66
N LEU A 7 0.72 -3.29 29.54
CA LEU A 7 0.32 -1.89 29.35
C LEU A 7 -1.20 -1.75 29.23
N SER A 8 -1.74 -0.64 29.74
CA SER A 8 -3.13 -0.26 29.52
C SER A 8 -3.44 -0.10 28.03
N ALA A 9 -4.72 -0.26 27.65
CA ALA A 9 -5.17 -0.06 26.27
C ALA A 9 -4.85 1.34 25.74
N LYS A 10 -4.81 2.36 26.62
CA LYS A 10 -4.47 3.73 26.25
C LYS A 10 -2.99 3.88 25.89
N SER A 11 -2.10 3.31 26.71
CA SER A 11 -0.65 3.34 26.46
C SER A 11 -0.26 2.51 25.25
N ARG A 12 -0.84 1.32 25.09
CA ARG A 12 -0.62 0.49 23.90
C ARG A 12 -1.03 1.22 22.62
N ARG A 13 -2.21 1.83 22.62
CA ARG A 13 -2.69 2.60 21.47
C ARG A 13 -1.78 3.79 21.14
N PHE A 14 -1.31 4.51 22.16
CA PHE A 14 -0.38 5.61 21.94
C PHE A 14 0.92 5.13 21.29
N ILE A 15 1.48 4.02 21.74
CA ILE A 15 2.68 3.41 21.14
C ILE A 15 2.44 3.00 19.68
N GLU A 16 1.29 2.37 19.39
CA GLU A 16 0.91 2.01 18.02
C GLU A 16 0.78 3.25 17.13
N ASP A 17 0.11 4.30 17.61
CA ASP A 17 -0.04 5.56 16.89
C ASP A 17 1.33 6.26 16.69
N LEU A 18 2.21 6.27 17.70
CA LEU A 18 3.55 6.84 17.61
C LEU A 18 4.37 6.15 16.51
N ARG A 19 4.37 4.82 16.49
CA ARG A 19 5.05 4.04 15.46
C ARG A 19 4.55 4.39 14.05
N VAL A 20 3.24 4.50 13.87
CA VAL A 20 2.63 4.91 12.59
C VAL A 20 3.01 6.35 12.23
N TYR A 21 3.02 7.27 13.19
CA TYR A 21 3.38 8.66 12.99
C TYR A 21 4.84 8.82 12.54
N LEU A 22 5.78 8.18 13.24
CA LEU A 22 7.20 8.27 12.91
C LEU A 22 7.49 7.59 11.56
N PHE A 23 6.91 6.43 11.30
CA PHE A 23 7.04 5.75 10.02
C PHE A 23 6.50 6.62 8.87
N SER A 24 5.28 7.15 9.00
CA SER A 24 4.70 8.05 8.00
C SER A 24 5.40 9.41 7.89
N SER A 25 6.19 9.81 8.88
CA SER A 25 7.10 10.97 8.83
C SER A 25 8.47 10.65 8.23
N GLY A 26 8.65 9.41 7.78
CA GLY A 26 9.81 9.01 6.99
C GLY A 26 11.02 8.55 7.81
N LYS A 27 10.86 8.29 9.12
CA LYS A 27 11.98 7.97 10.02
C LYS A 27 12.51 6.55 9.84
N TYR A 28 13.73 6.31 10.33
CA TYR A 28 14.41 5.03 10.28
C TYR A 28 13.67 3.97 11.10
N ALA A 29 13.43 2.78 10.54
CA ALA A 29 12.59 1.76 11.17
C ALA A 29 13.20 1.16 12.43
N ASP A 30 14.52 0.96 12.44
CA ASP A 30 15.31 0.52 13.59
C ASP A 30 15.29 1.56 14.72
N GLU A 31 15.46 2.84 14.40
CA GLU A 31 15.38 3.92 15.40
C GLU A 31 13.96 4.05 15.99
N ILE A 32 12.91 3.87 15.16
CA ILE A 32 11.52 3.81 15.65
C ILE A 32 11.34 2.66 16.65
N ASP A 33 11.90 1.49 16.35
CA ASP A 33 11.78 0.31 17.23
C ASP A 33 12.45 0.57 18.59
N GLU A 34 13.67 1.10 18.59
CA GLU A 34 14.41 1.43 19.81
C GLU A 34 13.64 2.43 20.70
N ILE A 35 13.17 3.55 20.12
CA ILE A 35 12.43 4.57 20.85
C ILE A 35 11.10 4.03 21.39
N VAL A 36 10.40 3.22 20.60
CA VAL A 36 9.15 2.59 21.03
C VAL A 36 9.39 1.63 22.20
N GLU A 37 10.44 0.81 22.15
CA GLU A 37 10.79 -0.13 23.22
C GLU A 37 11.16 0.60 24.52
N GLU A 38 11.97 1.66 24.44
CA GLU A 38 12.33 2.49 25.60
C GLU A 38 11.09 3.13 26.23
N LEU A 39 10.22 3.72 25.39
CA LEU A 39 8.99 4.35 25.85
C LEU A 39 8.01 3.34 26.45
N GLU A 40 7.92 2.11 25.92
CA GLU A 40 7.12 1.04 26.51
C GLU A 40 7.55 0.74 27.96
N VAL A 41 8.85 0.73 28.26
CA VAL A 41 9.38 0.55 29.62
C VAL A 41 8.95 1.70 30.52
N HIS A 42 9.15 2.95 30.09
CA HIS A 42 8.77 4.13 30.88
C HIS A 42 7.27 4.22 31.18
N LEU A 43 6.43 3.85 30.20
CA LEU A 43 4.99 3.80 30.39
C LEU A 43 4.59 2.71 31.39
N LEU A 44 5.22 1.54 31.31
CA LEU A 44 4.94 0.44 32.23
C LEU A 44 5.34 0.79 33.67
N GLU A 45 6.49 1.44 33.87
CA GLU A 45 6.93 1.93 35.17
C GLU A 45 5.98 2.99 35.72
N ALA A 46 5.54 3.94 34.89
CA ALA A 46 4.58 4.95 35.29
C ALA A 46 3.25 4.33 35.74
N GLU A 47 2.69 3.42 34.95
CA GLU A 47 1.42 2.73 35.25
C GLU A 47 1.52 1.86 36.50
N THR A 48 2.62 1.12 36.67
CA THR A 48 2.87 0.29 37.87
C THR A 48 2.96 1.15 39.14
N ASN A 49 3.46 2.37 39.03
CA ASN A 49 3.50 3.36 40.11
C ASN A 49 2.19 4.17 40.26
N GLY A 50 1.12 3.79 39.58
CA GLY A 50 -0.18 4.49 39.62
C GLY A 50 -0.20 5.87 38.98
N LYS A 51 0.83 6.22 38.18
CA LYS A 51 0.90 7.48 37.43
C LYS A 51 0.15 7.35 36.11
N SER A 52 -0.44 8.45 35.65
CA SER A 52 -1.09 8.49 34.35
C SER A 52 -0.07 8.58 33.20
N ILE A 53 -0.43 8.11 32.01
CA ILE A 53 0.37 8.26 30.78
C ILE A 53 0.84 9.70 30.52
N GLY A 54 0.04 10.70 30.89
CA GLY A 54 0.38 12.11 30.68
C GLY A 54 1.57 12.60 31.50
N LYS A 55 2.03 11.84 32.50
CA LYS A 55 3.30 12.11 33.20
C LYS A 55 4.53 11.80 32.34
N VAL A 56 4.40 10.91 31.35
CA VAL A 56 5.46 10.49 30.42
C VAL A 56 5.32 11.24 29.10
N VAL A 57 4.13 11.20 28.50
CA VAL A 57 3.85 11.77 27.16
C VAL A 57 3.53 13.27 27.20
N GLY A 58 3.27 13.82 28.39
CA GLY A 58 2.78 15.19 28.52
C GLY A 58 1.27 15.31 28.26
N ARG A 59 0.83 16.53 27.98
CA ARG A 59 -0.60 16.85 27.82
C ARG A 59 -1.13 16.61 26.41
N SER A 60 -0.26 16.68 25.40
CA SER A 60 -0.62 16.53 23.99
C SER A 60 0.18 15.39 23.35
N PRO A 61 -0.48 14.25 23.03
CA PRO A 61 0.16 13.16 22.29
C PRO A 61 0.72 13.60 20.94
N GLN A 62 0.04 14.54 20.27
CA GLN A 62 0.50 15.10 19.00
C GLN A 62 1.82 15.86 19.15
N GLU A 63 1.90 16.76 20.13
CA GLU A 63 3.12 17.56 20.37
C GLU A 63 4.30 16.65 20.70
N TYR A 64 4.06 15.58 21.48
CA TYR A 64 5.09 14.59 21.78
C TYR A 64 5.61 13.90 20.50
N MET A 65 4.69 13.41 19.65
CA MET A 65 5.07 12.74 18.39
C MET A 65 5.82 13.66 17.44
N GLU A 66 5.42 14.93 17.38
CA GLU A 66 6.04 15.95 16.54
C GLU A 66 7.46 16.30 17.02
N GLN A 67 7.63 16.59 18.31
CA GLN A 67 8.95 16.86 18.89
C GLN A 67 9.92 15.71 18.67
N LEU A 68 9.47 14.48 18.97
CA LEU A 68 10.29 13.29 18.79
C LEU A 68 10.64 13.06 17.31
N SER A 69 9.67 13.26 16.40
CA SER A 69 9.94 13.20 14.97
C SER A 69 10.97 14.24 14.52
N ASP A 70 10.89 15.47 15.02
CA ASP A 70 11.81 16.54 14.59
C ASP A 70 13.27 16.30 15.03
N GLU A 71 13.46 15.53 16.09
CA GLU A 71 14.79 15.11 16.57
C GLU A 71 15.39 13.94 15.77
N MET A 72 14.56 13.19 15.04
CA MET A 72 14.99 12.01 14.27
C MET A 72 15.32 12.34 12.80
N PRO A 73 16.37 11.75 12.21
CA PRO A 73 16.65 11.89 10.78
C PRO A 73 15.62 11.17 9.89
N VAL A 74 15.48 11.63 8.65
CA VAL A 74 14.59 11.04 7.64
C VAL A 74 15.36 10.06 6.75
N ASP A 75 14.84 8.85 6.57
CA ASP A 75 15.43 7.80 5.73
C ASP A 75 15.03 7.96 4.24
N TYR A 76 15.50 9.05 3.61
CA TYR A 76 15.19 9.34 2.21
C TYR A 76 15.53 8.17 1.27
N LYS A 77 16.61 7.43 1.57
CA LYS A 77 17.10 6.35 0.71
C LYS A 77 16.11 5.19 0.65
N SER A 78 15.63 4.71 1.79
CA SER A 78 14.64 3.63 1.82
C SER A 78 13.30 4.10 1.26
N TRP A 79 12.92 5.35 1.53
CA TRP A 79 11.66 5.89 1.01
C TRP A 79 11.61 6.04 -0.50
N ILE A 80 12.70 6.52 -1.13
CA ILE A 80 12.78 6.56 -2.59
C ILE A 80 12.63 5.15 -3.17
N LYS A 81 13.27 4.14 -2.56
CA LYS A 81 13.12 2.74 -2.98
C LYS A 81 11.65 2.28 -2.89
N TYR A 82 10.97 2.56 -1.79
CA TYR A 82 9.56 2.18 -1.63
C TYR A 82 8.65 2.88 -2.62
N ILE A 83 8.84 4.19 -2.85
CA ILE A 83 8.06 4.96 -3.83
C ILE A 83 8.20 4.36 -5.22
N VAL A 84 9.42 4.05 -5.66
CA VAL A 84 9.66 3.44 -6.97
C VAL A 84 9.01 2.06 -7.06
N ILE A 85 9.13 1.22 -6.04
CA ILE A 85 8.50 -0.11 -6.01
C ILE A 85 6.97 0.01 -6.07
N ILE A 86 6.37 0.96 -5.36
CA ILE A 86 4.91 1.16 -5.35
C ILE A 86 4.42 1.61 -6.72
N ILE A 87 5.09 2.59 -7.34
CA ILE A 87 4.71 3.10 -8.67
C ILE A 87 4.85 2.01 -9.74
N LEU A 88 6.00 1.32 -9.78
CA LEU A 88 6.22 0.24 -10.74
C LEU A 88 5.30 -0.96 -10.47
N GLY A 89 5.05 -1.28 -9.21
CA GLY A 89 4.12 -2.32 -8.78
C GLY A 89 2.69 -2.02 -9.21
N ALA A 90 2.21 -0.79 -9.00
CA ALA A 90 0.90 -0.36 -9.47
C ALA A 90 0.81 -0.41 -11.01
N PHE A 91 1.82 0.11 -11.72
CA PHE A 91 1.81 0.13 -13.19
C PHE A 91 1.93 -1.27 -13.81
N SER A 92 2.50 -2.24 -13.08
CA SER A 92 2.56 -3.63 -13.55
C SER A 92 1.18 -4.25 -13.77
N PHE A 93 0.13 -3.79 -13.07
CA PHE A 93 -1.25 -4.23 -13.32
C PHE A 93 -1.76 -3.76 -14.68
N THR A 94 -1.47 -2.50 -15.04
CA THR A 94 -1.79 -1.94 -16.37
C THR A 94 -1.05 -2.72 -17.45
N ILE A 95 0.28 -2.86 -17.33
CA ILE A 95 1.11 -3.60 -18.29
C ILE A 95 0.60 -5.03 -18.48
N ALA A 96 0.33 -5.74 -17.39
CA ALA A 96 -0.09 -7.13 -17.48
C ALA A 96 -1.47 -7.28 -18.14
N ASN A 97 -2.39 -6.33 -17.94
CA ASN A 97 -3.68 -6.33 -18.60
C ASN A 97 -3.52 -6.06 -20.11
N ASP A 98 -2.79 -5.02 -20.48
CA ASP A 98 -2.61 -4.62 -21.89
C ASP A 98 -1.85 -5.67 -22.70
N LEU A 99 -0.97 -6.44 -22.04
CA LEU A 99 -0.30 -7.59 -22.66
C LEU A 99 -1.28 -8.68 -23.14
N MET A 100 -2.48 -8.75 -22.57
CA MET A 100 -3.52 -9.67 -23.04
C MET A 100 -4.22 -9.16 -24.31
N GLU A 101 -4.18 -7.85 -24.55
CA GLU A 101 -4.81 -7.21 -25.71
C GLU A 101 -3.88 -7.15 -26.94
N GLY A 102 -2.56 -7.28 -26.74
CA GLY A 102 -1.58 -7.42 -27.82
C GLY A 102 -0.29 -6.64 -27.58
N THR A 103 0.13 -5.87 -28.59
CA THR A 103 1.34 -5.03 -28.51
C THR A 103 1.08 -3.79 -27.66
N LEU A 104 2.02 -3.47 -26.77
CA LEU A 104 1.88 -2.35 -25.82
C LEU A 104 1.89 -1.01 -26.55
N SER A 105 1.04 -0.10 -26.07
CA SER A 105 0.96 1.25 -26.62
C SER A 105 0.51 2.22 -25.53
N TYR A 106 1.37 3.18 -25.19
CA TYR A 106 1.10 4.13 -24.10
C TYR A 106 1.26 5.57 -24.58
N SER A 107 0.29 6.43 -24.26
CA SER A 107 0.45 7.87 -24.48
C SER A 107 1.38 8.47 -23.44
N LEU A 108 2.08 9.55 -23.78
CA LEU A 108 2.88 10.29 -22.79
C LEU A 108 2.01 10.80 -21.63
N LEU A 109 0.77 11.19 -21.91
CA LEU A 109 -0.19 11.61 -20.89
C LEU A 109 -0.51 10.47 -19.92
N GLU A 110 -0.72 9.26 -20.44
CA GLU A 110 -0.99 8.09 -19.62
C GLU A 110 0.20 7.74 -18.72
N LEU A 111 1.41 7.70 -19.27
CA LEU A 111 2.62 7.38 -18.49
C LEU A 111 2.87 8.40 -17.37
N ILE A 112 2.81 9.69 -17.70
CA ILE A 112 2.98 10.76 -16.72
C ILE A 112 1.83 10.73 -15.71
N GLY A 113 0.61 10.50 -16.18
CA GLY A 113 -0.59 10.39 -15.36
C GLY A 113 -0.46 9.29 -14.29
N HIS A 114 0.00 8.10 -14.67
CA HIS A 114 0.23 7.01 -13.71
C HIS A 114 1.24 7.40 -12.62
N VAL A 115 2.37 8.02 -13.00
CA VAL A 115 3.39 8.47 -12.04
C VAL A 115 2.85 9.56 -11.10
N VAL A 116 2.14 10.55 -11.65
CA VAL A 116 1.56 11.66 -10.88
C VAL A 116 0.48 11.16 -9.91
N ILE A 117 -0.44 10.31 -10.38
CA ILE A 117 -1.50 9.73 -9.55
C ILE A 117 -0.89 8.87 -8.44
N GLY A 118 0.12 8.04 -8.77
CA GLY A 118 0.86 7.26 -7.79
C GLY A 118 1.52 8.14 -6.73
N GLY A 119 2.19 9.22 -7.14
CA GLY A 119 2.79 10.21 -6.24
C GLY A 119 1.77 10.87 -5.32
N ILE A 120 0.63 11.31 -5.85
CA ILE A 120 -0.47 11.90 -5.07
C ILE A 120 -1.01 10.88 -4.06
N PHE A 121 -1.24 9.64 -4.48
CA PHE A 121 -1.76 8.59 -3.61
C PHE A 121 -0.79 8.26 -2.47
N ILE A 122 0.51 8.15 -2.76
CA ILE A 122 1.54 7.91 -1.76
C ILE A 122 1.61 9.08 -0.76
N ALA A 123 1.68 10.33 -1.24
CA ALA A 123 1.70 11.51 -0.38
C ALA A 123 0.43 11.63 0.47
N GLY A 124 -0.73 11.32 -0.12
CA GLY A 124 -2.01 11.25 0.58
C GLY A 124 -2.02 10.17 1.66
N THR A 125 -1.42 9.01 1.40
CA THR A 125 -1.30 7.91 2.38
C THR A 125 -0.46 8.32 3.58
N PHE A 126 0.71 8.94 3.37
CA PHE A 126 1.53 9.44 4.49
C PHE A 126 0.81 10.51 5.28
N THR A 127 0.20 11.48 4.59
CA THR A 127 -0.57 12.55 5.24
C THR A 127 -1.73 11.98 6.07
N ALA A 128 -2.45 11.00 5.52
CA ALA A 128 -3.57 10.35 6.20
C ALA A 128 -3.11 9.59 7.45
N PHE A 129 -2.07 8.76 7.35
CA PHE A 129 -1.54 8.02 8.49
C PHE A 129 -0.98 8.95 9.58
N LYS A 130 -0.22 9.98 9.19
CA LYS A 130 0.29 10.99 10.12
C LYS A 130 -0.86 11.70 10.84
N TYR A 131 -1.89 12.11 10.10
CA TYR A 131 -3.08 12.77 10.66
C TYR A 131 -3.88 11.85 11.60
N ILE A 132 -4.10 10.58 11.22
CA ILE A 132 -4.82 9.59 12.03
C ILE A 132 -4.10 9.38 13.37
N ALA A 133 -2.79 9.17 13.32
CA ALA A 133 -1.96 8.90 14.49
C ALA A 133 -1.87 10.12 15.42
N ALA A 134 -1.56 11.30 14.87
CA ALA A 134 -1.44 12.55 15.62
C ALA A 134 -2.71 12.88 16.41
N ASN A 135 -3.86 12.68 15.79
CA ASN A 135 -5.16 13.03 16.37
C ASN A 135 -5.81 11.87 17.14
N GLN A 136 -5.14 10.71 17.23
CA GLN A 136 -5.63 9.49 17.87
C GLN A 136 -7.08 9.16 17.48
N LEU A 137 -7.38 9.26 16.18
CA LEU A 137 -8.75 9.20 15.67
C LEU A 137 -9.44 7.89 16.04
N SER A 138 -10.72 7.96 16.39
CA SER A 138 -11.51 6.75 16.63
C SER A 138 -11.59 5.88 15.37
N LYS A 139 -11.74 4.55 15.54
CA LYS A 139 -11.75 3.58 14.43
C LYS A 139 -12.74 3.93 13.30
N ARG A 140 -13.90 4.51 13.62
CA ARG A 140 -14.86 4.96 12.60
C ARG A 140 -14.34 6.13 11.76
N LYS A 141 -13.65 7.10 12.38
CA LYS A 141 -13.05 8.25 11.69
C LYS A 141 -11.84 7.82 10.86
N GLU A 142 -11.02 6.92 11.40
CA GLU A 142 -9.91 6.28 10.68
C GLU A 142 -10.38 5.62 9.39
N ILE A 143 -11.41 4.76 9.47
CA ILE A 143 -12.02 4.13 8.29
C ILE A 143 -12.55 5.19 7.32
N GLY A 144 -13.19 6.25 7.80
CA GLY A 144 -13.67 7.35 6.95
C GLY A 144 -12.55 8.03 6.17
N VAL A 145 -11.43 8.38 6.82
CA VAL A 145 -10.27 9.00 6.17
C VAL A 145 -9.65 8.06 5.14
N LEU A 146 -9.41 6.80 5.50
CA LEU A 146 -8.82 5.82 4.59
C LEU A 146 -9.74 5.49 3.41
N SER A 147 -11.05 5.45 3.63
CA SER A 147 -12.02 5.23 2.56
C SER A 147 -12.02 6.40 1.59
N ALA A 148 -12.04 7.64 2.09
CA ALA A 148 -11.94 8.84 1.25
C ALA A 148 -10.66 8.84 0.42
N LEU A 149 -9.52 8.50 1.03
CA LEU A 149 -8.24 8.38 0.34
C LEU A 149 -8.27 7.31 -0.76
N ALA A 150 -8.91 6.16 -0.54
CA ALA A 150 -9.03 5.10 -1.53
C ALA A 150 -9.83 5.52 -2.78
N PHE A 151 -10.78 6.45 -2.64
CA PHE A 151 -11.53 7.00 -3.78
C PHE A 151 -10.73 8.01 -4.61
N VAL A 152 -9.69 8.63 -4.06
CA VAL A 152 -8.85 9.63 -4.78
C VAL A 152 -8.22 9.05 -6.04
N PRO A 153 -7.41 7.96 -6.00
CA PRO A 153 -6.80 7.43 -7.21
C PRO A 153 -7.86 6.95 -8.20
N LEU A 154 -8.97 6.39 -7.73
CA LEU A 154 -10.08 5.97 -8.60
C LEU A 154 -10.61 7.16 -9.42
N ALA A 155 -10.95 8.27 -8.76
CA ALA A 155 -11.45 9.47 -9.42
C ALA A 155 -10.40 10.08 -10.39
N LEU A 156 -9.13 10.09 -9.99
CA LEU A 156 -8.05 10.60 -10.83
C LEU A 156 -7.82 9.71 -12.07
N PHE A 157 -7.88 8.39 -11.93
CA PHE A 157 -7.77 7.47 -13.07
C PHE A 157 -8.95 7.62 -14.03
N PHE A 158 -10.18 7.79 -13.54
CA PHE A 158 -11.32 8.13 -14.40
C PHE A 158 -11.09 9.44 -15.16
N GLY A 159 -10.59 10.47 -14.47
CA GLY A 159 -10.23 11.75 -15.09
C GLY A 159 -9.13 11.60 -16.14
N LEU A 160 -8.10 10.80 -15.85
CA LEU A 160 -6.99 10.52 -16.78
C LEU A 160 -7.49 9.80 -18.04
N ILE A 161 -8.32 8.76 -17.90
CA ILE A 161 -8.90 8.03 -19.03
C ILE A 161 -9.72 8.97 -19.92
N TYR A 162 -10.54 9.83 -19.30
CA TYR A 162 -11.34 10.81 -20.04
C TYR A 162 -10.44 11.82 -20.77
N LEU A 163 -9.43 12.37 -20.08
CA LEU A 163 -8.50 13.34 -20.66
C LEU A 163 -7.68 12.73 -21.80
N ASN A 164 -7.25 11.48 -21.67
CA ASN A 164 -6.50 10.75 -22.70
C ASN A 164 -7.32 10.50 -23.97
N ARG A 165 -8.66 10.51 -23.88
CA ARG A 165 -9.55 10.45 -25.05
C ARG A 165 -9.82 11.83 -25.65
N ALA A 166 -9.76 12.89 -24.83
CA ALA A 166 -10.09 14.25 -25.25
C ALA A 166 -8.87 15.02 -25.80
N VAL A 167 -7.65 14.67 -25.39
CA VAL A 167 -6.41 15.36 -25.76
C VAL A 167 -5.48 14.38 -26.47
N GLU A 168 -5.15 14.68 -27.73
CA GLU A 168 -4.13 13.93 -28.45
C GLU A 168 -2.75 14.24 -27.86
N THR A 169 -2.08 13.21 -27.38
CA THR A 169 -0.69 13.30 -26.93
C THR A 169 0.16 12.24 -27.64
N PRO A 170 1.48 12.45 -27.79
CA PRO A 170 2.33 11.49 -28.48
C PRO A 170 2.21 10.10 -27.87
N VAL A 171 2.04 9.10 -28.73
CA VAL A 171 1.88 7.69 -28.34
C VAL A 171 3.16 6.93 -28.65
N ILE A 172 3.62 6.17 -27.66
CA ILE A 172 4.76 5.27 -27.78
C ILE A 172 4.21 3.88 -28.09
N HIS A 173 4.44 3.41 -29.32
CA HIS A 173 4.09 2.07 -29.73
C HIS A 173 5.28 1.14 -29.56
N PHE A 174 5.06 0.02 -28.86
CA PHE A 174 6.05 -1.04 -28.72
C PHE A 174 5.82 -2.04 -29.85
N ASP A 175 6.90 -2.39 -30.56
CA ASP A 175 6.85 -3.53 -31.46
C ASP A 175 6.76 -4.85 -30.66
N THR A 176 6.69 -5.98 -31.36
CA THR A 176 6.62 -7.29 -30.71
C THR A 176 7.81 -7.53 -29.79
N MET A 177 9.02 -7.14 -30.21
CA MET A 177 10.23 -7.33 -29.41
C MET A 177 10.21 -6.47 -28.14
N GLY A 178 9.86 -5.19 -28.26
CA GLY A 178 9.71 -4.27 -27.14
C GLY A 178 8.60 -4.69 -26.18
N THR A 179 7.49 -5.21 -26.69
CA THR A 179 6.40 -5.77 -25.89
C THR A 179 6.87 -6.96 -25.06
N VAL A 180 7.55 -7.93 -25.69
CA VAL A 180 8.10 -9.11 -25.00
C VAL A 180 9.14 -8.71 -23.96
N LEU A 181 10.03 -7.75 -24.30
CA LEU A 181 11.03 -7.26 -23.36
C LEU A 181 10.40 -6.60 -22.13
N THR A 182 9.40 -5.75 -22.33
CA THR A 182 8.65 -5.11 -21.23
C THR A 182 7.94 -6.14 -20.36
N ALA A 183 7.34 -7.18 -20.97
CA ALA A 183 6.71 -8.27 -20.23
C ALA A 183 7.72 -9.03 -19.36
N VAL A 184 8.89 -9.37 -19.90
CA VAL A 184 9.95 -10.07 -19.16
C VAL A 184 10.48 -9.20 -18.02
N ILE A 185 10.75 -7.91 -18.26
CA ILE A 185 11.21 -6.98 -17.22
C ILE A 185 10.18 -6.84 -16.10
N THR A 186 8.91 -6.68 -16.45
CA THR A 186 7.81 -6.57 -15.48
C THR A 186 7.68 -7.85 -14.66
N GLY A 187 7.76 -9.02 -15.32
CA GLY A 187 7.77 -10.32 -14.64
C GLY A 187 8.93 -10.44 -13.66
N VAL A 188 10.17 -10.22 -14.12
CA VAL A 188 11.37 -10.28 -13.26
C VAL A 188 11.27 -9.31 -12.09
N PHE A 189 10.76 -8.10 -12.31
CA PHE A 189 10.52 -7.12 -11.25
C PHE A 189 9.53 -7.66 -10.21
N LEU A 190 8.37 -8.18 -10.63
CA LEU A 190 7.37 -8.74 -9.72
C LEU A 190 7.91 -9.92 -8.91
N PHE A 191 8.60 -10.86 -9.57
CA PHE A 191 9.25 -12.00 -8.90
C PHE A 191 10.31 -11.52 -7.90
N GLY A 192 11.15 -10.55 -8.29
CA GLY A 192 12.19 -9.99 -7.45
C GLY A 192 11.63 -9.27 -6.22
N VAL A 193 10.61 -8.44 -6.40
CA VAL A 193 9.94 -7.74 -5.29
C VAL A 193 9.23 -8.73 -4.37
N SER A 194 8.53 -9.73 -4.92
CA SER A 194 7.88 -10.77 -4.12
C SER A 194 8.87 -11.60 -3.30
N TRP A 195 10.01 -11.96 -3.88
CA TRP A 195 11.08 -12.65 -3.16
C TRP A 195 11.65 -11.78 -2.04
N TRP A 196 11.97 -10.52 -2.35
CA TRP A 196 12.52 -9.57 -1.37
C TRP A 196 11.53 -9.29 -0.22
N ALA A 197 10.26 -9.09 -0.54
CA ALA A 197 9.19 -8.87 0.44
C ALA A 197 8.74 -10.16 1.14
N LYS A 198 9.29 -11.32 0.76
CA LYS A 198 8.93 -12.66 1.26
C LYS A 198 7.43 -12.95 1.16
N THR A 199 6.78 -12.39 0.15
CA THR A 199 5.35 -12.55 -0.07
C THR A 199 5.03 -12.68 -1.56
N TRP A 200 4.20 -13.66 -1.87
CA TRP A 200 3.71 -13.94 -3.22
C TRP A 200 2.37 -13.27 -3.52
N VAL A 201 1.91 -12.39 -2.63
CA VAL A 201 0.56 -11.78 -2.71
C VAL A 201 0.34 -11.04 -4.02
N VAL A 202 1.25 -10.15 -4.42
CA VAL A 202 1.10 -9.34 -5.64
C VAL A 202 1.00 -10.18 -6.92
N PRO A 203 1.96 -11.07 -7.26
CA PRO A 203 1.88 -11.87 -8.48
C PRO A 203 0.70 -12.85 -8.47
N ILE A 204 0.31 -13.41 -7.31
CA ILE A 204 -0.86 -14.29 -7.21
C ILE A 204 -2.15 -13.51 -7.45
N ILE A 205 -2.31 -12.33 -6.85
CA ILE A 205 -3.46 -11.47 -7.11
C ILE A 205 -3.51 -11.08 -8.59
N LEU A 206 -2.38 -10.68 -9.18
CA LEU A 206 -2.31 -10.32 -10.59
C LEU A 206 -2.73 -11.48 -11.49
N ALA A 207 -2.21 -12.69 -11.23
CA ALA A 207 -2.58 -13.89 -11.95
C ALA A 207 -4.08 -14.22 -11.81
N LEU A 208 -4.63 -14.11 -10.60
CA LEU A 208 -6.05 -14.33 -10.35
C LEU A 208 -6.94 -13.30 -11.05
N LEU A 209 -6.49 -12.06 -11.19
CA LEU A 209 -7.28 -11.03 -11.88
C LEU A 209 -7.27 -11.21 -13.39
N ILE A 210 -6.13 -11.62 -13.97
CA ILE A 210 -5.92 -11.57 -15.42
C ILE A 210 -6.14 -12.91 -16.11
N LEU A 211 -5.73 -14.03 -15.51
CA LEU A 211 -5.75 -15.33 -16.18
C LEU A 211 -7.13 -15.97 -16.39
N PRO A 212 -8.16 -15.76 -15.53
CA PRO A 212 -9.42 -16.48 -15.69
C PRO A 212 -10.11 -16.26 -17.04
N GLU A 213 -10.10 -15.03 -17.56
CA GLU A 213 -10.74 -14.71 -18.84
C GLU A 213 -10.09 -15.42 -20.04
N PRO A 214 -8.78 -15.28 -20.32
CA PRO A 214 -8.14 -15.98 -21.44
C PRO A 214 -8.17 -17.50 -21.30
N LEU A 215 -8.11 -18.05 -20.08
CA LEU A 215 -8.22 -19.49 -19.84
C LEU A 215 -9.63 -20.02 -20.15
N LEU A 216 -10.67 -19.29 -19.74
CA LEU A 216 -12.05 -19.65 -20.06
C LEU A 216 -12.37 -19.41 -21.54
N GLY A 217 -11.70 -18.46 -22.20
CA GLY A 217 -11.78 -18.24 -23.64
C GLY A 217 -11.28 -19.41 -24.49
N MET A 218 -10.51 -20.34 -23.91
CA MET A 218 -10.13 -21.61 -24.57
C MET A 218 -11.26 -22.65 -24.57
N THR A 219 -12.38 -22.37 -23.90
CA THR A 219 -13.54 -23.27 -23.81
C THR A 219 -14.66 -22.80 -24.75
N ALA A 220 -15.59 -23.71 -25.09
CA ALA A 220 -16.72 -23.40 -25.97
C ALA A 220 -17.88 -22.65 -25.26
N MET A 221 -17.57 -21.80 -24.28
CA MET A 221 -18.59 -21.05 -23.51
C MET A 221 -19.05 -19.81 -24.26
N ASP A 222 -20.30 -19.41 -24.04
CA ASP A 222 -20.82 -18.11 -24.50
C ASP A 222 -20.09 -16.95 -23.81
N GLN A 223 -19.90 -15.85 -24.54
CA GLN A 223 -19.13 -14.68 -24.07
C GLN A 223 -19.69 -14.10 -22.77
N LYS A 224 -21.02 -14.03 -22.59
CA LYS A 224 -21.61 -13.50 -21.35
C LYS A 224 -21.30 -14.40 -20.16
N THR A 225 -21.43 -15.71 -20.35
CA THR A 225 -21.11 -16.70 -19.31
C THR A 225 -19.63 -16.66 -18.95
N MET A 226 -18.75 -16.54 -19.95
CA MET A 226 -17.30 -16.42 -19.76
C MET A 226 -16.93 -15.18 -18.93
N LEU A 227 -17.48 -14.01 -19.26
CA LEU A 227 -17.20 -12.76 -18.53
C LEU A 227 -17.72 -12.80 -17.08
N VAL A 228 -18.93 -13.32 -16.88
CA VAL A 228 -19.49 -13.46 -15.53
C VAL A 228 -18.67 -14.44 -14.70
N LEU A 229 -18.34 -15.60 -15.27
CA LEU A 229 -17.59 -16.65 -14.56
C LEU A 229 -16.15 -16.23 -14.27
N SER A 230 -15.46 -15.58 -15.21
CA SER A 230 -14.13 -15.02 -14.99
C SER A 230 -14.14 -14.01 -13.85
N ALA A 231 -15.09 -13.07 -13.81
CA ALA A 231 -15.22 -12.13 -12.71
C ALA A 231 -15.42 -12.83 -11.34
N PHE A 232 -16.26 -13.87 -11.28
CA PHE A 232 -16.44 -14.65 -10.05
C PHE A 232 -15.16 -15.37 -9.63
N ILE A 233 -14.42 -15.97 -10.57
CA ILE A 233 -13.15 -16.64 -10.29
C ILE A 233 -12.11 -15.63 -9.83
N SER A 234 -12.01 -14.47 -10.49
CA SER A 234 -11.04 -13.43 -10.15
C SER A 234 -11.28 -12.88 -8.74
N PHE A 235 -12.46 -12.29 -8.50
CA PHE A 235 -12.75 -11.66 -7.20
C PHE A 235 -12.94 -12.69 -6.09
N GLY A 236 -13.60 -13.81 -6.37
CA GLY A 236 -13.76 -14.91 -5.42
C GLY A 236 -12.43 -15.56 -5.05
N GLY A 237 -11.56 -15.79 -6.04
CA GLY A 237 -10.22 -16.33 -5.86
C GLY A 237 -9.34 -15.40 -5.02
N VAL A 238 -9.33 -14.09 -5.32
CA VAL A 238 -8.60 -13.10 -4.51
C VAL A 238 -9.11 -13.10 -3.07
N GLY A 239 -10.44 -13.11 -2.87
CA GLY A 239 -11.05 -13.18 -1.54
C GLY A 239 -10.63 -14.42 -0.75
N ILE A 240 -10.71 -15.60 -1.35
CA ILE A 240 -10.29 -16.87 -0.73
C ILE A 240 -8.80 -16.84 -0.40
N TYR A 241 -7.96 -16.39 -1.34
CA TYR A 241 -6.51 -16.32 -1.15
C TYR A 241 -6.14 -15.41 0.03
N LEU A 242 -6.71 -14.20 0.11
CA LEU A 242 -6.47 -13.27 1.22
C LEU A 242 -6.93 -13.85 2.56
N LEU A 243 -8.04 -14.61 2.59
CA LEU A 243 -8.48 -15.31 3.80
C LEU A 243 -7.49 -16.40 4.25
N ILE A 244 -6.90 -17.14 3.31
CA ILE A 244 -5.88 -18.15 3.61
C ILE A 244 -4.63 -17.46 4.20
N VAL A 245 -4.12 -16.43 3.52
CA VAL A 245 -2.94 -15.68 3.97
C VAL A 245 -3.17 -15.11 5.37
N SER A 246 -4.32 -14.47 5.61
CA SER A 246 -4.65 -13.91 6.93
C SER A 246 -4.73 -14.96 8.06
N LYS A 247 -5.11 -16.20 7.75
CA LYS A 247 -5.11 -17.30 8.73
C LYS A 247 -3.70 -17.83 9.00
N MET A 248 -2.84 -17.88 7.99
CA MET A 248 -1.46 -18.33 8.12
C MET A 248 -0.64 -17.35 8.98
N ASP A 249 -0.80 -16.04 8.77
CA ASP A 249 -0.11 -15.01 9.56
C ASP A 249 -0.53 -14.98 11.04
N LYS A 250 -1.74 -15.46 11.36
CA LYS A 250 -2.21 -15.58 12.76
C LYS A 250 -1.71 -16.84 13.46
N ALA A 251 -1.16 -17.80 12.71
CA ALA A 251 -0.69 -19.08 13.24
C ALA A 251 0.84 -19.11 13.48
N SER A 252 1.59 -18.11 13.00
CA SER A 252 3.02 -17.90 13.28
C SER A 252 3.23 -16.90 14.41
#